data_AF-A0AAW1P4T4-F1
#
_entry.id   AF-A0AAW1P4T4-F1
#
_cell.length_a   1.000
_cell.length_b   1.000
_cell.length_c   1.000
_cell.angle_alpha   90.00
_cell.angle_beta   90.00
_cell.angle_gamma   90.00
#
_symmetry.space_group_name_H-M   'P 1'
#
loop_
_entity.id
_entity.type
_entity.pdbx_description
1 polymer ?
#
loop_
_entity_poly.entity_id
_entity_poly.type
_entity_poly.pdbx_seq_one_letter_code
_entity_poly.pdbx_strand_id
1 'polypeptide(L)'
;MEVCPVCTLQLPRSEIQQHCDSHFAEEPLPAVSAPTVACEQCGAQVALTELDSHELAHSLQQDLAAAAGTAAPNPPSQPNASAPRAQENTAGQDGARQAGACFQCGQQGHFKRDCPQNPNAKPADRPQPISAEASVIASCQVADPQWQRPGDDVMPLLHACLQAQGERLPGIQYQAFLAGGLQHICTQPQDAGWGCGWRNIQMLTSHLLLRSAKEMQDALFNGSGFVPSIPHLQAWLECAWKAGFDAQGAAELQWQVQGTRRWVGTTEAAALLRYFGLRAQIVDIRGQVLEAQSADDSSLRHPGVQCDGCGQSPIQGPRFTSTGTDDYDLCRRCKDSGRYQRHGPFVRLAGPGEAVSHAALLQWVWGYFSGNRSHAATPTLTSLSAAQPSTRRSPVGLSGKPPLYFQHQGHSRTIVGIERESAPGEAEKFTLLVIDPSCHKNRLRGALQSKKGWPGLVRHTIDKLVKPEYQILFVEPGLASAAERDSLKVVAASEKL
;
A
#
# COMPACT_ATOMS: atom_id res chain seq x y z
N MET A 1 -14.96 -4.83 -33.60
CA MET A 1 -13.74 -5.59 -33.29
C MET A 1 -12.94 -4.74 -32.32
N GLU A 2 -12.56 -5.28 -31.18
CA GLU A 2 -11.71 -4.62 -30.19
C GLU A 2 -10.44 -5.47 -29.97
N VAL A 3 -9.35 -4.85 -29.52
CA VAL A 3 -8.05 -5.51 -29.33
C VAL A 3 -7.89 -5.87 -27.86
N CYS A 4 -7.62 -7.14 -27.57
CA CYS A 4 -7.31 -7.57 -26.20
C CYS A 4 -6.06 -6.80 -25.68
N PRO A 5 -6.14 -6.11 -24.53
CA PRO A 5 -5.02 -5.35 -23.99
C PRO A 5 -3.92 -6.22 -23.38
N VAL A 6 -4.14 -7.53 -23.27
CA VAL A 6 -3.18 -8.48 -22.67
C VAL A 6 -2.38 -9.24 -23.72
N CYS A 7 -3.00 -9.72 -24.82
CA CYS A 7 -2.28 -10.46 -25.87
C CYS A 7 -2.45 -9.91 -27.29
N THR A 8 -3.12 -8.77 -27.46
CA THR A 8 -3.31 -8.06 -28.75
C THR A 8 -4.17 -8.75 -29.80
N LEU A 9 -4.86 -9.85 -29.44
CA LEU A 9 -5.80 -10.53 -30.33
C LEU A 9 -7.03 -9.64 -30.64
N GLN A 10 -7.43 -9.53 -31.91
CA GLN A 10 -8.63 -8.82 -32.33
C GLN A 10 -9.87 -9.70 -32.25
N LEU A 11 -10.85 -9.29 -31.45
CA LEU A 11 -12.07 -10.07 -31.20
C LEU A 11 -13.34 -9.20 -31.31
N PRO A 12 -14.52 -9.80 -31.55
CA PRO A 12 -15.79 -9.12 -31.42
C PRO A 12 -15.99 -8.52 -30.01
N ARG A 13 -16.68 -7.37 -29.93
CA ARG A 13 -16.90 -6.65 -28.66
C ARG A 13 -17.69 -7.47 -27.62
N SER A 14 -18.48 -8.44 -28.06
CA SER A 14 -19.18 -9.40 -27.20
C SER A 14 -18.26 -10.42 -26.53
N GLU A 15 -17.11 -10.69 -27.13
CA GLU A 15 -16.19 -11.77 -26.72
C GLU A 15 -14.94 -11.26 -26.04
N ILE A 16 -14.61 -9.97 -26.22
CA ILE A 16 -13.39 -9.39 -25.66
C ILE A 16 -13.34 -9.47 -24.13
N GLN A 17 -14.47 -9.35 -23.44
CA GLN A 17 -14.51 -9.46 -21.97
C GLN A 17 -14.12 -10.87 -21.52
N GLN A 18 -14.75 -11.90 -22.07
CA GLN A 18 -14.47 -13.30 -21.74
C GLN A 18 -13.02 -13.68 -22.06
N HIS A 19 -12.47 -13.16 -23.17
CA HIS A 19 -11.08 -13.37 -23.53
C HIS A 19 -10.09 -12.57 -22.67
N CYS A 20 -10.42 -11.35 -22.25
CA CYS A 20 -9.60 -10.61 -21.28
C CYS A 20 -9.56 -11.36 -19.95
N ASP A 21 -10.70 -11.88 -19.51
CA ASP A 21 -10.82 -12.63 -18.26
C ASP A 21 -10.03 -13.96 -18.32
N SER A 22 -9.87 -14.57 -19.50
CA SER A 22 -9.07 -15.80 -19.65
C SER A 22 -7.56 -15.60 -19.49
N HIS A 23 -7.02 -14.38 -19.58
CA HIS A 23 -5.60 -14.11 -19.28
C HIS A 23 -5.29 -14.12 -17.78
N PHE A 24 -6.32 -13.95 -16.96
CA PHE A 24 -6.22 -13.91 -15.50
C PHE A 24 -6.81 -15.15 -14.85
N ALA A 25 -7.50 -15.99 -15.62
CA ALA A 25 -7.77 -17.37 -15.25
C ALA A 25 -6.45 -18.13 -15.37
N GLU A 26 -6.00 -18.77 -14.30
CA GLU A 26 -4.85 -19.68 -14.36
C GLU A 26 -5.14 -20.75 -15.43
N GLU A 27 -4.38 -20.73 -16.54
CA GLU A 27 -4.27 -21.90 -17.41
C GLU A 27 -3.73 -23.04 -16.54
N PRO A 28 -4.45 -24.18 -16.43
CA PRO A 28 -3.99 -25.28 -15.61
C PRO A 28 -2.69 -25.81 -16.21
N LEU A 29 -1.61 -25.67 -15.42
CA LEU A 29 -0.41 -26.48 -15.62
C LEU A 29 -0.83 -27.96 -15.70
N PRO A 30 -0.13 -28.79 -16.51
CA PRO A 30 -0.43 -30.20 -16.62
C PRO A 30 -0.55 -30.80 -15.21
N ALA A 31 -1.67 -31.48 -14.95
CA ALA A 31 -2.14 -31.87 -13.62
C ALA A 31 -1.04 -32.51 -12.76
N VAL A 32 -0.35 -31.67 -11.99
CA VAL A 32 0.31 -32.05 -10.75
C VAL A 32 -0.72 -31.70 -9.68
N SER A 33 -1.18 -32.70 -8.93
CA SER A 33 -2.14 -32.51 -7.84
C SER A 33 -1.73 -31.32 -6.99
N ALA A 34 -2.56 -30.26 -6.97
CA ALA A 34 -2.31 -29.07 -6.17
C ALA A 34 -2.00 -29.52 -4.72
N PRO A 35 -0.92 -29.04 -4.09
CA PRO A 35 -0.58 -29.45 -2.75
C PRO A 35 -1.72 -29.09 -1.80
N THR A 36 -2.31 -30.11 -1.18
CA THR A 36 -3.37 -29.96 -0.19
C THR A 36 -2.78 -29.98 1.22
N VAL A 37 -3.44 -29.28 2.13
CA VAL A 37 -3.14 -29.33 3.57
C VAL A 37 -4.42 -29.67 4.32
N ALA A 38 -4.29 -30.45 5.39
CA ALA A 38 -5.41 -30.74 6.27
C ALA A 38 -5.76 -29.46 7.05
N CYS A 39 -7.01 -29.01 6.93
CA CYS A 39 -7.53 -27.95 7.80
C CYS A 39 -7.48 -28.42 9.25
N GLU A 40 -6.84 -27.65 10.13
CA GLU A 40 -6.70 -28.01 11.55
C GLU A 40 -8.05 -27.98 12.31
N GLN A 41 -9.06 -27.30 11.78
CA GLN A 41 -10.37 -27.14 12.42
C GLN A 41 -11.36 -28.28 12.08
N CYS A 42 -11.34 -28.78 10.83
CA CYS A 42 -12.30 -29.80 10.38
C CYS A 42 -11.67 -31.05 9.77
N GLY A 43 -10.34 -31.09 9.61
CA GLY A 43 -9.60 -32.21 9.02
C GLY A 43 -9.74 -32.37 7.50
N ALA A 44 -10.49 -31.50 6.82
CA ALA A 44 -10.65 -31.56 5.37
C ALA A 44 -9.32 -31.28 4.65
N GLN A 45 -9.04 -32.03 3.58
CA GLN A 45 -7.92 -31.74 2.68
C GLN A 45 -8.32 -30.58 1.76
N VAL A 46 -7.66 -29.44 1.91
CA VAL A 46 -7.96 -28.22 1.16
C VAL A 46 -6.74 -27.83 0.34
N ALA A 47 -6.93 -27.39 -0.90
CA ALA A 47 -5.85 -26.82 -1.69
C ALA A 47 -5.22 -25.65 -0.93
N LEU A 48 -3.89 -25.56 -0.90
CA LEU A 48 -3.19 -24.49 -0.17
C LEU A 48 -3.65 -23.07 -0.59
N THR A 49 -4.09 -22.90 -1.84
CA THR A 49 -4.63 -21.65 -2.39
C THR A 49 -6.02 -21.28 -1.85
N GLU A 50 -6.78 -22.26 -1.39
CA GLU A 50 -8.16 -22.09 -0.91
C GLU A 50 -8.26 -22.17 0.62
N LEU A 51 -7.15 -22.49 1.30
CA LEU A 51 -7.10 -22.62 2.75
C LEU A 51 -7.58 -21.36 3.46
N ASP A 52 -7.19 -20.17 2.98
CA ASP A 52 -7.59 -18.89 3.58
C ASP A 52 -9.10 -18.67 3.52
N SER A 53 -9.72 -18.94 2.37
CA SER A 53 -11.18 -18.87 2.21
C SER A 53 -11.91 -19.96 3.02
N HIS A 54 -11.31 -21.14 3.14
CA HIS A 54 -11.87 -22.26 3.88
C HIS A 54 -11.84 -22.02 5.40
N GLU A 55 -10.73 -21.51 5.94
CA GLU A 55 -10.60 -21.14 7.36
C GLU A 55 -11.51 -19.96 7.72
N LEU A 56 -11.67 -18.99 6.80
CA LEU A 56 -12.62 -17.91 6.96
C LEU A 56 -14.08 -18.42 7.08
N ALA A 57 -14.43 -19.47 6.33
CA ALA A 57 -15.76 -20.08 6.40
C ALA A 57 -16.04 -20.72 7.79
N HIS A 58 -15.04 -21.34 8.42
CA HIS A 58 -15.19 -21.84 9.79
C HIS A 58 -15.39 -20.71 10.80
N SER A 59 -14.66 -19.60 10.66
CA SER A 59 -14.85 -18.42 11.51
C SER A 59 -16.27 -17.87 11.37
N LEU A 60 -16.77 -17.75 10.13
CA LEU A 60 -18.15 -17.32 9.87
C LEU A 60 -19.18 -18.28 10.47
N GLN A 61 -18.94 -19.59 10.42
CA GLN A 61 -19.84 -20.57 11.06
C GLN A 61 -19.79 -20.51 12.59
N GLN A 62 -18.63 -20.25 13.19
CA GLN A 62 -18.49 -20.06 14.64
C GLN A 62 -19.18 -18.77 15.09
N ASP A 63 -19.05 -17.69 14.32
CA ASP A 63 -19.71 -16.40 14.60
C ASP A 63 -21.23 -16.48 14.39
N LEU A 64 -21.68 -17.20 13.35
CA LEU A 64 -23.11 -17.47 13.12
C LEU A 64 -23.69 -18.40 14.18
N ALA A 65 -22.94 -19.41 14.65
CA ALA A 65 -23.36 -20.28 15.75
C ALA A 65 -23.43 -19.51 17.09
N ALA A 66 -22.54 -18.54 17.30
CA ALA A 66 -22.61 -17.61 18.44
C ALA A 66 -23.78 -16.62 18.32
N ALA A 67 -24.17 -16.22 17.10
CA ALA A 67 -25.29 -15.32 16.84
C ALA A 67 -26.67 -16.01 16.75
N ALA A 68 -26.72 -17.31 16.46
CA ALA A 68 -27.96 -18.09 16.28
C ALA A 68 -28.65 -18.48 17.61
N GLY A 69 -28.21 -17.94 18.74
CA GLY A 69 -28.91 -18.03 20.03
C GLY A 69 -30.27 -17.29 20.07
N THR A 70 -30.68 -16.61 18.99
CA THR A 70 -32.00 -15.97 18.91
C THR A 70 -32.64 -16.10 17.52
N ALA A 71 -33.67 -16.95 17.48
CA ALA A 71 -34.84 -16.98 16.58
C ALA A 71 -34.62 -17.14 15.05
N ALA A 72 -35.25 -18.19 14.52
CA ALA A 72 -35.34 -18.56 13.11
C ALA A 72 -36.37 -17.74 12.31
N PRO A 73 -36.26 -17.71 10.97
CA PRO A 73 -37.45 -17.67 10.13
C PRO A 73 -37.45 -18.68 8.96
N ASN A 74 -38.68 -18.94 8.50
CA ASN A 74 -39.08 -19.86 7.43
C ASN A 74 -38.73 -19.38 5.98
N PRO A 75 -38.77 -20.26 4.97
CA PRO A 75 -38.18 -20.06 3.64
C PRO A 75 -39.08 -19.34 2.60
N PRO A 76 -38.53 -18.91 1.44
CA PRO A 76 -39.20 -18.02 0.50
C PRO A 76 -39.91 -18.75 -0.65
N SER A 77 -40.84 -18.04 -1.28
CA SER A 77 -41.43 -18.38 -2.59
C SER A 77 -41.10 -17.30 -3.63
N GLN A 78 -40.54 -17.71 -4.76
CA GLN A 78 -40.57 -17.02 -6.06
C GLN A 78 -41.73 -17.62 -6.91
N PRO A 79 -42.03 -17.21 -8.17
CA PRO A 79 -41.40 -16.21 -9.07
C PRO A 79 -42.40 -15.29 -9.83
N ASN A 80 -41.91 -14.32 -10.62
CA ASN A 80 -41.91 -14.37 -12.11
C ASN A 80 -41.69 -12.98 -12.77
N ALA A 81 -41.20 -13.05 -14.02
CA ALA A 81 -40.55 -12.04 -14.85
C ALA A 81 -41.46 -11.01 -15.56
N SER A 82 -40.85 -9.88 -15.98
CA SER A 82 -40.70 -9.44 -17.41
C SER A 82 -40.66 -7.91 -17.58
N ALA A 83 -39.86 -7.48 -18.57
CA ALA A 83 -39.49 -6.13 -19.02
C ALA A 83 -40.69 -5.30 -19.63
N PRO A 84 -40.56 -4.04 -20.14
CA PRO A 84 -39.42 -3.46 -20.89
C PRO A 84 -39.02 -1.97 -20.71
N ARG A 85 -37.71 -1.74 -20.91
CA ARG A 85 -37.03 -0.77 -21.82
C ARG A 85 -37.71 0.57 -22.18
N ALA A 86 -36.98 1.67 -21.92
CA ALA A 86 -36.88 2.83 -22.83
C ALA A 86 -35.44 3.34 -22.81
N GLN A 87 -34.84 3.43 -24.01
CA GLN A 87 -33.50 3.97 -24.29
C GLN A 87 -33.63 5.45 -24.62
N GLU A 88 -32.73 6.29 -24.10
CA GLU A 88 -32.29 7.49 -24.81
C GLU A 88 -30.77 7.58 -24.77
N ASN A 89 -30.21 7.69 -25.97
CA ASN A 89 -28.80 7.81 -26.31
C ASN A 89 -28.46 9.30 -26.36
N THR A 90 -27.34 9.72 -25.76
CA THR A 90 -26.53 10.80 -26.32
C THR A 90 -25.04 10.43 -26.20
N ALA A 91 -24.39 10.40 -27.37
CA ALA A 91 -22.95 10.34 -27.61
C ALA A 91 -22.25 11.57 -26.99
N GLY A 92 -20.95 11.61 -26.74
CA GLY A 92 -19.82 10.74 -27.02
C GLY A 92 -18.57 11.56 -26.62
N GLN A 93 -17.60 10.93 -25.98
CA GLN A 93 -16.26 11.48 -25.71
C GLN A 93 -15.36 10.29 -25.34
N ASP A 94 -14.66 9.74 -26.33
CA ASP A 94 -13.57 8.79 -26.10
C ASP A 94 -12.34 9.57 -25.59
N GLY A 95 -12.37 9.90 -24.31
CA GLY A 95 -11.21 10.35 -23.56
C GLY A 95 -10.38 9.14 -23.11
N ALA A 96 -9.07 9.17 -23.34
CA ALA A 96 -8.14 8.19 -22.80
C ALA A 96 -8.35 8.04 -21.28
N ARG A 97 -8.87 6.89 -20.85
CA ARG A 97 -9.20 6.62 -19.44
C ARG A 97 -7.91 6.50 -18.62
N GLN A 98 -7.83 7.23 -17.51
CA GLN A 98 -6.71 7.15 -16.55
C GLN A 98 -6.67 5.76 -15.88
N ALA A 99 -5.46 5.22 -15.72
CA ALA A 99 -5.24 3.92 -15.08
C ALA A 99 -5.63 3.98 -13.58
N GLY A 100 -6.57 3.13 -13.15
CA GLY A 100 -7.08 3.12 -11.77
C GLY A 100 -8.44 3.81 -11.58
N ALA A 101 -9.01 4.41 -12.63
CA ALA A 101 -10.36 4.97 -12.59
C ALA A 101 -11.46 3.89 -12.66
N CYS A 102 -12.59 4.16 -12.02
CA CYS A 102 -13.76 3.29 -12.00
C CYS A 102 -14.33 3.08 -13.40
N PHE A 103 -14.47 1.81 -13.82
CA PHE A 103 -14.99 1.44 -15.15
C PHE A 103 -16.47 1.79 -15.40
N GLN A 104 -17.20 2.24 -14.37
CA GLN A 104 -18.59 2.66 -14.50
C GLN A 104 -18.73 4.18 -14.64
N CYS A 105 -18.12 4.95 -13.73
CA CYS A 105 -18.29 6.40 -13.65
C CYS A 105 -17.04 7.21 -14.05
N GLY A 106 -15.91 6.55 -14.29
CA GLY A 106 -14.64 7.20 -14.63
C GLY A 106 -13.94 7.92 -13.47
N GLN A 107 -14.49 7.88 -12.25
CA GLN A 107 -13.91 8.54 -11.07
C GLN A 107 -12.84 7.67 -10.39
N GLN A 108 -11.89 8.30 -9.71
CA GLN A 108 -10.80 7.60 -9.01
C GLN A 108 -11.21 7.07 -7.62
N GLY A 109 -10.32 6.29 -7.01
CA GLY A 109 -10.42 5.86 -5.61
C GLY A 109 -11.38 4.70 -5.34
N HIS A 110 -11.92 4.03 -6.36
CA HIS A 110 -12.76 2.84 -6.19
C HIS A 110 -12.89 2.02 -7.48
N PHE A 111 -13.23 0.74 -7.35
CA PHE A 111 -13.61 -0.10 -8.49
C PHE A 111 -15.11 -0.01 -8.82
N LYS A 112 -15.50 -0.48 -10.02
CA LYS A 112 -16.90 -0.55 -10.48
C LYS A 112 -17.86 -1.17 -9.46
N ARG A 113 -17.44 -2.20 -8.72
CA ARG A 113 -18.26 -2.84 -7.68
C ARG A 113 -18.59 -1.89 -6.53
N ASP A 114 -17.66 -1.02 -6.17
CA ASP A 114 -17.75 -0.08 -5.05
C ASP A 114 -18.18 1.32 -5.50
N CYS A 115 -18.57 1.45 -6.77
CA CYS A 115 -19.01 2.71 -7.35
C CYS A 115 -20.22 3.27 -6.58
N PRO A 116 -20.21 4.54 -6.15
CA PRO A 116 -21.34 5.15 -5.48
C PRO A 116 -22.63 5.08 -6.30
N GLN A 117 -22.49 5.11 -7.63
CA GLN A 117 -23.55 5.01 -8.63
C GLN A 117 -23.86 3.56 -9.05
N ASN A 118 -23.29 2.55 -8.40
CA ASN A 118 -23.56 1.15 -8.72
C ASN A 118 -25.02 0.82 -8.32
N PRO A 119 -25.92 0.49 -9.27
CA PRO A 119 -27.32 0.18 -8.96
C PRO A 119 -27.50 -1.08 -8.10
N ASN A 120 -26.47 -1.93 -8.01
CA ASN A 120 -26.47 -3.14 -7.20
C ASN A 120 -25.89 -2.93 -5.79
N ALA A 121 -25.40 -1.72 -5.45
CA ALA A 121 -24.90 -1.43 -4.12
C ALA A 121 -26.07 -1.26 -3.12
N LYS A 122 -26.14 -2.14 -2.12
CA LYS A 122 -27.18 -2.06 -1.09
C LYS A 122 -27.01 -0.78 -0.24
N PRO A 123 -28.03 0.10 -0.12
CA PRO A 123 -27.94 1.32 0.68
C PRO A 123 -27.72 1.09 2.19
N ALA A 124 -28.16 -0.05 2.71
CA ALA A 124 -28.11 -0.39 4.14
C ALA A 124 -26.68 -0.69 4.67
N ASP A 125 -25.68 -0.82 3.79
CA ASP A 125 -24.31 -1.18 4.17
C ASP A 125 -23.36 0.04 4.28
N ARG A 126 -23.84 1.28 4.07
CA ARG A 126 -23.00 2.48 4.15
C ARG A 126 -23.16 3.16 5.51
N PRO A 127 -22.08 3.29 6.31
CA PRO A 127 -22.12 4.04 7.55
C PRO A 127 -22.63 5.46 7.32
N GLN A 128 -23.49 5.95 8.20
CA GLN A 128 -23.92 7.36 8.15
C GLN A 128 -22.70 8.27 8.42
N PRO A 129 -22.55 9.39 7.69
CA PRO A 129 -21.54 10.39 8.03
C PRO A 129 -21.71 10.87 9.47
N ILE A 130 -20.60 11.07 10.17
CA ILE A 130 -20.55 11.44 11.58
C ILE A 130 -20.65 12.97 11.71
N SER A 131 -19.60 13.66 11.27
CA SER A 131 -19.47 15.12 11.28
C SER A 131 -18.15 15.49 10.60
N ALA A 132 -18.02 16.72 10.11
CA ALA A 132 -16.74 17.32 9.73
C ALA A 132 -16.29 18.39 10.76
N GLU A 133 -16.77 18.28 11.99
CA GLU A 133 -16.40 19.13 13.13
C GLU A 133 -15.53 18.36 14.13
N ALA A 134 -14.31 18.84 14.34
CA ALA A 134 -13.32 18.19 15.20
C ALA A 134 -13.82 17.95 16.62
N SER A 135 -14.56 18.89 17.21
CA SER A 135 -15.11 18.76 18.56
C SER A 135 -16.15 17.65 18.67
N VAL A 136 -17.00 17.49 17.65
CA VAL A 136 -18.02 16.44 17.61
C VAL A 136 -17.33 15.08 17.48
N ILE A 137 -16.40 14.94 16.53
CA ILE A 137 -15.65 13.70 16.34
C ILE A 137 -14.88 13.34 17.62
N ALA A 138 -14.21 14.30 18.25
CA ALA A 138 -13.50 14.06 19.50
C ALA A 138 -14.40 13.53 20.62
N SER A 139 -15.66 13.99 20.68
CA SER A 139 -16.63 13.56 21.69
C SER A 139 -17.26 12.19 21.45
N CYS A 140 -17.32 11.73 20.18
CA CYS A 140 -18.02 10.50 19.81
C CYS A 140 -17.11 9.41 19.21
N GLN A 141 -15.83 9.71 18.97
CA GLN A 141 -14.91 8.74 18.40
C GLN A 141 -14.76 7.49 19.26
N VAL A 142 -14.69 6.35 18.58
CA VAL A 142 -14.50 5.04 19.21
C VAL A 142 -13.25 4.38 18.66
N ALA A 143 -12.62 3.57 19.51
CA ALA A 143 -11.48 2.76 19.13
C ALA A 143 -11.88 1.72 18.06
N ASP A 144 -10.94 1.35 17.21
CA ASP A 144 -11.11 0.16 16.38
C ASP A 144 -11.32 -1.07 17.28
N PRO A 145 -12.23 -2.01 16.98
CA PRO A 145 -12.42 -3.21 17.79
C PRO A 145 -11.17 -4.08 17.94
N GLN A 146 -10.23 -3.99 16.99
CA GLN A 146 -8.95 -4.71 17.05
C GLN A 146 -7.88 -3.96 17.86
N TRP A 147 -8.12 -2.70 18.23
CA TRP A 147 -7.23 -1.94 19.11
C TRP A 147 -7.25 -2.56 20.50
N GLN A 148 -6.09 -3.05 20.93
CA GLN A 148 -5.93 -3.68 22.24
C GLN A 148 -4.99 -2.86 23.13
N ARG A 149 -4.89 -3.21 24.41
CA ARG A 149 -3.89 -2.60 25.31
C ARG A 149 -2.48 -3.12 25.00
N PRO A 150 -1.41 -2.44 25.45
CA PRO A 150 -0.03 -2.81 25.14
C PRO A 150 0.28 -4.26 25.55
N GLY A 151 0.74 -5.10 24.61
CA GLY A 151 1.11 -6.50 24.89
C GLY A 151 0.82 -7.48 23.76
N ASP A 152 -0.05 -7.12 22.82
CA ASP A 152 -0.42 -7.99 21.70
C ASP A 152 0.31 -7.65 20.39
N ASP A 153 1.54 -7.16 20.47
CA ASP A 153 2.36 -6.87 19.28
C ASP A 153 3.01 -8.15 18.70
N VAL A 154 3.13 -8.21 17.37
CA VAL A 154 3.78 -9.32 16.67
C VAL A 154 5.29 -9.12 16.52
N MET A 155 5.78 -7.92 16.85
CA MET A 155 7.17 -7.51 16.66
C MET A 155 8.17 -8.33 17.49
N PRO A 156 7.91 -8.67 18.77
CA PRO A 156 8.80 -9.56 19.54
C PRO A 156 8.87 -10.98 18.96
N LEU A 157 7.76 -11.50 18.43
CA LEU A 157 7.73 -12.81 17.79
C LEU A 157 8.54 -12.80 16.48
N LEU A 158 8.39 -11.74 15.68
CA LEU A 158 9.19 -11.53 14.47
C LEU A 158 10.69 -11.39 14.79
N HIS A 159 11.04 -10.62 15.82
CA HIS A 159 12.42 -10.53 16.30
C HIS A 159 13.00 -11.91 16.64
N ALA A 160 12.27 -12.74 17.40
CA ALA A 160 12.70 -14.09 17.75
C ALA A 160 12.83 -15.03 16.54
N CYS A 161 12.01 -14.83 15.50
CA CYS A 161 12.12 -15.56 14.24
C CYS A 161 13.39 -15.18 13.47
N LEU A 162 13.68 -13.89 13.35
CA LEU A 162 14.85 -13.37 12.64
C LEU A 162 16.16 -13.76 13.34
N GLN A 163 16.19 -13.74 14.68
CA GLN A 163 17.35 -14.21 15.45
C GLN A 163 17.64 -15.68 15.13
N ALA A 164 16.61 -16.53 15.19
CA ALA A 164 16.75 -17.95 14.85
C ALA A 164 17.08 -18.19 13.37
N GLN A 165 16.76 -17.26 12.47
CA GLN A 165 17.15 -17.34 11.06
C GLN A 165 18.63 -17.02 10.88
N GLY A 166 19.12 -15.94 11.49
CA GLY A 166 20.54 -15.56 11.42
C GLY A 166 21.48 -16.65 11.96
N GLU A 167 21.05 -17.37 13.00
CA GLU A 167 21.81 -18.51 13.55
C GLU A 167 21.91 -19.71 12.60
N ARG A 168 21.00 -19.83 11.61
CA ARG A 168 20.92 -20.95 10.66
C ARG A 168 21.71 -20.75 9.36
N LEU A 169 22.38 -19.60 9.19
CA LEU A 169 23.09 -19.24 7.96
C LEU A 169 24.62 -19.27 8.16
N PRO A 170 25.28 -20.45 8.18
CA PRO A 170 26.72 -20.54 8.39
C PRO A 170 27.48 -19.87 7.24
N GLY A 171 28.45 -19.01 7.59
CA GLY A 171 29.30 -18.32 6.60
C GLY A 171 28.66 -17.11 5.92
N ILE A 172 27.38 -16.80 6.20
CA ILE A 172 26.69 -15.61 5.68
C ILE A 172 26.68 -14.53 6.76
N GLN A 173 27.07 -13.31 6.40
CA GLN A 173 26.86 -12.15 7.26
C GLN A 173 25.38 -11.75 7.19
N TYR A 174 24.64 -12.01 8.27
CA TYR A 174 23.23 -11.66 8.40
C TYR A 174 23.04 -10.50 9.37
N GLN A 175 22.26 -9.51 8.95
CA GLN A 175 21.82 -8.41 9.80
C GLN A 175 20.37 -8.03 9.48
N ALA A 176 19.58 -7.70 10.50
CA ALA A 176 18.23 -7.20 10.32
C ALA A 176 17.93 -6.03 11.24
N PHE A 177 17.05 -5.13 10.80
CA PHE A 177 16.51 -4.06 11.63
C PHE A 177 14.99 -4.09 11.62
N LEU A 178 14.38 -3.94 12.80
CA LEU A 178 12.93 -3.87 12.97
C LEU A 178 12.49 -2.46 13.41
N ALA A 179 11.29 -2.07 12.99
CA ALA A 179 10.55 -0.95 13.55
C ALA A 179 10.28 -1.15 15.05
N GLY A 180 9.92 -0.07 15.75
CA GLY A 180 9.40 -0.20 17.11
C GLY A 180 8.03 -0.90 17.14
N GLY A 181 7.60 -1.34 18.32
CA GLY A 181 6.36 -2.11 18.49
C GLY A 181 5.13 -1.41 17.90
N LEU A 182 4.29 -2.20 17.21
CA LEU A 182 3.03 -1.77 16.60
C LEU A 182 1.98 -2.88 16.77
N GLN A 183 0.70 -2.52 16.63
CA GLN A 183 -0.38 -3.51 16.59
C GLN A 183 -0.69 -3.91 15.16
N HIS A 184 -0.76 -5.22 14.91
CA HIS A 184 -1.24 -5.75 13.65
C HIS A 184 -2.78 -5.67 13.63
N ILE A 185 -3.29 -4.79 12.78
CA ILE A 185 -4.73 -4.54 12.60
C ILE A 185 -5.06 -4.94 11.17
N CYS A 186 -5.80 -6.05 11.01
CA CYS A 186 -6.10 -6.63 9.71
C CYS A 186 -7.45 -6.16 9.17
N THR A 187 -7.62 -6.30 7.87
CA THR A 187 -8.88 -6.09 7.15
C THR A 187 -9.98 -6.94 7.76
N GLN A 188 -11.16 -6.35 7.96
CA GLN A 188 -12.37 -7.04 8.43
C GLN A 188 -13.35 -7.20 7.26
N PRO A 189 -14.38 -8.05 7.38
CA PRO A 189 -15.34 -8.28 6.30
C PRO A 189 -15.98 -6.99 5.74
N GLN A 190 -16.24 -6.00 6.61
CA GLN A 190 -16.83 -4.71 6.22
C GLN A 190 -15.92 -3.83 5.36
N ASP A 191 -14.60 -4.01 5.47
CA ASP A 191 -13.60 -3.23 4.74
C ASP A 191 -12.78 -4.06 3.73
N ALA A 192 -13.19 -5.31 3.49
CA ALA A 192 -12.58 -6.19 2.50
C ALA A 192 -12.63 -5.57 1.08
N GLY A 193 -11.47 -5.55 0.43
CA GLY A 193 -11.31 -5.03 -0.93
C GLY A 193 -11.11 -3.51 -1.05
N TRP A 194 -11.17 -2.76 0.06
CA TRP A 194 -10.98 -1.30 0.02
C TRP A 194 -10.31 -0.68 1.24
N GLY A 195 -10.27 -1.39 2.36
CA GLY A 195 -9.79 -0.89 3.66
C GLY A 195 -8.28 -0.82 3.84
N CYS A 196 -7.47 -1.34 2.91
CA CYS A 196 -6.03 -1.53 3.12
C CYS A 196 -5.31 -0.24 3.56
N GLY A 197 -5.57 0.90 2.91
CA GLY A 197 -4.99 2.19 3.29
C GLY A 197 -5.36 2.62 4.71
N TRP A 198 -6.63 2.48 5.09
CA TRP A 198 -7.10 2.76 6.44
C TRP A 198 -6.45 1.86 7.49
N ARG A 199 -6.31 0.55 7.20
CA ARG A 199 -5.64 -0.40 8.10
C ARG A 199 -4.15 -0.09 8.27
N ASN A 200 -3.46 0.33 7.21
CA ASN A 200 -2.06 0.75 7.32
C ASN A 200 -1.90 2.08 8.08
N ILE A 201 -2.85 3.03 7.96
CA ILE A 201 -2.91 4.21 8.84
C ILE A 201 -3.08 3.77 10.31
N GLN A 202 -3.98 2.84 10.58
CA GLN A 202 -4.19 2.29 11.93
C GLN A 202 -2.93 1.61 12.49
N MET A 203 -2.23 0.80 11.69
CA MET A 203 -0.97 0.18 12.11
C MET A 203 0.13 1.21 12.39
N LEU A 204 0.31 2.21 11.52
CA LEU A 204 1.28 3.30 11.74
C LEU A 204 0.93 4.11 13.01
N THR A 205 -0.33 4.50 13.17
CA THR A 205 -0.77 5.29 14.32
C THR A 205 -0.78 4.48 15.62
N SER A 206 -0.92 3.15 15.56
CA SER A 206 -0.72 2.28 16.72
C SER A 206 0.69 2.40 17.28
N HIS A 207 1.71 2.44 16.41
CA HIS A 207 3.09 2.66 16.84
C HIS A 207 3.24 4.05 17.47
N LEU A 208 2.71 5.09 16.81
CA LEU A 208 2.85 6.46 17.29
C LEU A 208 2.21 6.63 18.68
N LEU A 209 1.00 6.12 18.89
CA LEU A 209 0.31 6.19 20.18
C LEU A 209 1.01 5.40 21.28
N LEU A 210 1.69 4.29 20.95
CA LEU A 210 2.33 3.42 21.94
C LEU A 210 3.79 3.77 22.24
N ARG A 211 4.51 4.35 21.26
CA ARG A 211 5.98 4.40 21.26
C ARG A 211 6.58 5.78 20.97
N SER A 212 5.81 6.75 20.49
CA SER A 212 6.33 8.10 20.21
C SER A 212 6.45 8.95 21.47
N ALA A 213 7.02 10.17 21.36
CA ALA A 213 7.09 11.12 22.46
C ALA A 213 5.70 11.54 22.93
N LYS A 214 5.55 11.86 24.22
CA LYS A 214 4.24 12.16 24.82
C LYS A 214 3.51 13.29 24.11
N GLU A 215 4.21 14.32 23.64
CA GLU A 215 3.59 15.43 22.93
C GLU A 215 2.92 14.98 21.63
N MET A 216 3.51 14.02 20.91
CA MET A 216 2.91 13.44 19.71
C MET A 216 1.70 12.56 20.03
N GLN A 217 1.77 11.78 21.12
CA GLN A 217 0.65 10.96 21.58
C GLN A 217 -0.55 11.84 21.96
N ASP A 218 -0.31 12.92 22.69
CA ASP A 218 -1.36 13.84 23.16
C ASP A 218 -1.97 14.66 21.99
N ALA A 219 -1.20 14.91 20.93
CA ALA A 219 -1.67 15.61 19.74
C ALA A 219 -2.57 14.73 18.85
N LEU A 220 -2.27 13.43 18.74
CA LEU A 220 -2.95 12.55 17.79
C LEU A 220 -4.41 12.28 18.20
N PHE A 221 -5.33 12.40 17.25
CA PHE A 221 -6.76 12.13 17.44
C PHE A 221 -7.38 12.87 18.63
N ASN A 222 -6.92 14.10 18.85
CA ASN A 222 -7.37 14.95 19.95
C ASN A 222 -7.11 14.32 21.34
N GLY A 223 -5.98 13.62 21.47
CA GLY A 223 -5.53 13.02 22.74
C GLY A 223 -6.35 11.80 23.16
N SER A 224 -6.99 11.10 22.23
CA SER A 224 -7.88 9.96 22.53
C SER A 224 -7.16 8.80 23.23
N GLY A 225 -5.86 8.64 23.01
CA GLY A 225 -5.07 7.52 23.52
C GLY A 225 -5.38 6.17 22.86
N PHE A 226 -6.12 6.15 21.75
CA PHE A 226 -6.45 4.94 21.00
C PHE A 226 -6.46 5.16 19.49
N VAL A 227 -6.32 4.07 18.74
CA VAL A 227 -6.48 4.06 17.28
C VAL A 227 -7.98 4.09 16.93
N PRO A 228 -8.49 5.12 16.23
CA PRO A 228 -9.91 5.22 15.89
C PRO A 228 -10.34 4.18 14.86
N SER A 229 -11.64 3.88 14.84
CA SER A 229 -12.25 3.06 13.79
C SER A 229 -12.22 3.76 12.41
N ILE A 230 -12.33 3.00 11.32
CA ILE A 230 -12.28 3.54 9.94
C ILE A 230 -13.27 4.71 9.72
N PRO A 231 -14.55 4.65 10.14
CA PRO A 231 -15.46 5.79 9.99
C PRO A 231 -14.97 7.08 10.66
N HIS A 232 -14.29 6.97 11.81
CA HIS A 232 -13.72 8.14 12.50
C HIS A 232 -12.45 8.64 11.84
N LEU A 233 -11.62 7.76 11.24
CA LEU A 233 -10.51 8.18 10.40
C LEU A 233 -10.98 8.93 9.15
N GLN A 234 -12.08 8.48 8.52
CA GLN A 234 -12.72 9.18 7.42
C GLN A 234 -13.19 10.58 7.85
N ALA A 235 -13.85 10.69 9.01
CA ALA A 235 -14.29 11.98 9.55
C ALA A 235 -13.11 12.92 9.86
N TRP A 236 -12.03 12.40 10.45
CA TRP A 236 -10.83 13.19 10.71
C TRP A 236 -10.12 13.64 9.43
N LEU A 237 -10.12 12.82 8.37
CA LEU A 237 -9.57 13.22 7.07
C LEU A 237 -10.39 14.35 6.44
N GLU A 238 -11.73 14.29 6.50
CA GLU A 238 -12.57 15.39 6.02
C GLU A 238 -12.37 16.68 6.85
N CYS A 239 -12.11 16.58 8.16
CA CYS A 239 -11.67 17.74 8.95
C CYS A 239 -10.33 18.30 8.47
N ALA A 240 -9.37 17.43 8.13
CA ALA A 240 -8.08 17.86 7.58
C ALA A 240 -8.27 18.65 6.27
N TRP A 241 -9.09 18.13 5.36
CA TRP A 241 -9.45 18.81 4.11
C TRP A 241 -10.13 20.16 4.34
N LYS A 242 -11.10 20.21 5.26
CA LYS A 242 -11.78 21.46 5.65
C LYS A 242 -10.80 22.48 6.24
N ALA A 243 -9.77 22.02 6.94
CA ALA A 243 -8.69 22.85 7.48
C ALA A 243 -7.62 23.25 6.44
N GLY A 244 -7.80 22.84 5.17
CA GLY A 244 -6.95 23.21 4.04
C GLY A 244 -5.76 22.29 3.79
N PHE A 245 -5.68 21.14 4.45
CA PHE A 245 -4.69 20.13 4.10
C PHE A 245 -5.14 19.40 2.83
N ASP A 246 -4.24 19.24 1.86
CA ASP A 246 -4.45 18.42 0.66
C ASP A 246 -5.74 18.69 -0.12
N ALA A 247 -5.97 19.95 -0.51
CA ALA A 247 -7.14 20.33 -1.31
C ALA A 247 -7.19 19.57 -2.66
N GLN A 248 -6.04 19.16 -3.20
CA GLN A 248 -5.96 18.36 -4.42
C GLN A 248 -6.50 16.94 -4.18
N GLY A 249 -5.95 16.20 -3.20
CA GLY A 249 -6.46 14.86 -2.86
C GLY A 249 -7.93 14.88 -2.45
N ALA A 250 -8.36 15.93 -1.73
CA ALA A 250 -9.77 16.17 -1.44
C ALA A 250 -10.61 16.27 -2.72
N ALA A 251 -10.18 17.08 -3.71
CA ALA A 251 -10.89 17.22 -4.97
C ALA A 251 -10.94 15.91 -5.78
N GLU A 252 -9.86 15.13 -5.81
CA GLU A 252 -9.78 13.83 -6.47
C GLU A 252 -10.78 12.82 -5.87
N LEU A 253 -10.97 12.87 -4.54
CA LEU A 253 -11.96 12.07 -3.82
C LEU A 253 -13.31 12.78 -3.64
N GLN A 254 -13.56 13.88 -4.37
CA GLN A 254 -14.81 14.61 -4.37
C GLN A 254 -15.24 15.10 -2.97
N TRP A 255 -14.27 15.50 -2.16
CA TRP A 255 -14.46 16.10 -0.83
C TRP A 255 -15.27 15.21 0.14
N GLN A 256 -15.26 13.90 -0.07
CA GLN A 256 -16.01 12.98 0.75
C GLN A 256 -15.26 11.65 0.87
N VAL A 257 -15.25 11.07 2.05
CA VAL A 257 -14.82 9.69 2.31
C VAL A 257 -15.77 9.03 3.31
N GLN A 258 -16.39 9.80 4.20
CA GLN A 258 -17.40 9.32 5.13
C GLN A 258 -18.55 8.62 4.40
N GLY A 259 -18.93 7.46 4.90
CA GLY A 259 -20.00 6.64 4.31
C GLY A 259 -19.67 6.05 2.95
N THR A 260 -18.40 6.11 2.52
CA THR A 260 -17.92 5.53 1.26
C THR A 260 -16.94 4.39 1.49
N ARG A 261 -16.66 3.65 0.42
CA ARG A 261 -15.61 2.62 0.35
C ARG A 261 -14.39 3.12 -0.43
N ARG A 262 -14.11 4.43 -0.35
CA ARG A 262 -12.99 5.03 -1.08
C ARG A 262 -11.66 4.53 -0.54
N TRP A 263 -10.79 4.17 -1.47
CA TRP A 263 -9.40 3.90 -1.20
C TRP A 263 -8.68 5.18 -0.86
N VAL A 264 -7.64 5.03 -0.03
CA VAL A 264 -6.75 6.10 0.36
C VAL A 264 -5.30 5.65 0.22
N GLY A 265 -4.42 6.61 -0.04
CA GLY A 265 -2.99 6.41 -0.23
C GLY A 265 -2.13 7.16 0.78
N THR A 266 -0.87 7.35 0.41
CA THR A 266 0.10 8.14 1.18
C THR A 266 -0.31 9.60 1.31
N THR A 267 -0.99 10.17 0.32
CA THR A 267 -1.45 11.57 0.30
C THR A 267 -2.48 11.83 1.41
N GLU A 268 -3.54 11.04 1.46
CA GLU A 268 -4.57 11.14 2.50
C GLU A 268 -4.02 10.80 3.89
N ALA A 269 -3.15 9.78 3.98
CA ALA A 269 -2.47 9.47 5.23
C ALA A 269 -1.60 10.64 5.72
N ALA A 270 -0.87 11.32 4.82
CA ALA A 270 -0.10 12.51 5.16
C ALA A 270 -0.99 13.66 5.58
N ALA A 271 -2.06 13.95 4.84
CA ALA A 271 -3.02 15.00 5.17
C ALA A 271 -3.61 14.82 6.57
N LEU A 272 -4.06 13.59 6.87
CA LEU A 272 -4.59 13.21 8.18
C LEU A 272 -3.57 13.42 9.31
N LEU A 273 -2.35 12.92 9.15
CA LEU A 273 -1.31 13.01 10.20
C LEU A 273 -0.82 14.46 10.39
N ARG A 274 -0.64 15.21 9.30
CA ARG A 274 -0.23 16.62 9.32
C ARG A 274 -1.28 17.53 9.93
N TYR A 275 -2.56 17.18 9.81
CA TYR A 275 -3.64 17.85 10.53
C TYR A 275 -3.50 17.73 12.07
N PHE A 276 -2.90 16.67 12.58
CA PHE A 276 -2.56 16.57 14.01
C PHE A 276 -1.19 17.16 14.35
N GLY A 277 -0.52 17.80 13.38
CA GLY A 277 0.78 18.44 13.56
C GLY A 277 1.97 17.49 13.44
N LEU A 278 1.77 16.25 12.98
CA LEU A 278 2.87 15.31 12.78
C LEU A 278 3.61 15.61 11.47
N ARG A 279 4.93 15.40 11.50
CA ARG A 279 5.83 15.59 10.36
C ARG A 279 5.83 14.37 9.44
N ALA A 280 4.69 14.11 8.81
CA ALA A 280 4.55 13.03 7.84
C ALA A 280 5.16 13.42 6.48
N GLN A 281 6.06 12.59 5.96
CA GLN A 281 6.78 12.80 4.71
C GLN A 281 6.49 11.67 3.72
N ILE A 282 6.47 11.98 2.43
CA ILE A 282 6.21 11.02 1.35
C ILE A 282 7.45 10.88 0.48
N VAL A 283 7.81 9.65 0.13
CA VAL A 283 8.87 9.33 -0.81
C VAL A 283 8.26 8.65 -2.02
N ASP A 284 8.44 9.23 -3.20
CA ASP A 284 8.07 8.61 -4.46
C ASP A 284 9.22 7.77 -4.97
N ILE A 285 8.92 6.54 -5.38
CA ILE A 285 9.94 5.58 -5.79
C ILE A 285 9.52 4.97 -7.11
N ARG A 286 10.33 5.20 -8.15
CA ARG A 286 10.04 4.68 -9.48
C ARG A 286 11.03 3.56 -9.82
N GLY A 287 10.51 2.50 -10.42
CA GLY A 287 11.33 1.36 -10.84
C GLY A 287 12.34 1.78 -11.90
N GLN A 288 13.61 1.45 -11.67
CA GLN A 288 14.66 1.66 -12.66
C GLN A 288 14.63 0.49 -13.63
N VAL A 289 14.56 0.76 -14.93
CA VAL A 289 14.60 -0.32 -15.91
C VAL A 289 15.96 -1.00 -15.84
N LEU A 290 15.95 -2.32 -15.65
CA LEU A 290 17.16 -3.11 -15.77
C LEU A 290 17.66 -2.98 -17.20
N GLU A 291 18.91 -2.54 -17.41
CA GLU A 291 19.51 -2.46 -18.74
C GLU A 291 19.65 -3.86 -19.34
N ALA A 292 18.58 -4.36 -19.94
CA ALA A 292 18.63 -5.41 -20.93
C ALA A 292 18.82 -4.74 -22.29
N GLN A 293 19.82 -5.21 -23.05
CA GLN A 293 20.07 -4.80 -24.43
C GLN A 293 18.75 -4.75 -25.20
N SER A 294 18.48 -3.57 -25.77
CA SER A 294 17.28 -3.15 -26.48
C SER A 294 16.54 -4.29 -27.21
N ALA A 295 15.40 -4.70 -26.67
CA ALA A 295 14.30 -5.23 -27.46
C ALA A 295 13.40 -4.05 -27.84
N ASP A 296 13.54 -3.61 -29.09
CA ASP A 296 12.71 -2.63 -29.82
C ASP A 296 11.91 -1.60 -29.00
N ASP A 297 12.60 -0.57 -28.50
CA ASP A 297 12.03 0.64 -27.89
C ASP A 297 11.02 1.36 -28.80
N SER A 298 10.95 1.07 -30.10
CA SER A 298 10.05 1.77 -31.04
C SER A 298 8.57 1.47 -30.80
N SER A 299 8.27 0.33 -30.15
CA SER A 299 6.91 -0.09 -29.81
C SER A 299 6.36 0.55 -28.52
N LEU A 300 7.23 1.15 -27.70
CA LEU A 300 6.84 1.78 -26.44
C LEU A 300 6.01 3.05 -26.70
N ARG A 301 4.84 3.11 -26.07
CA ARG A 301 3.95 4.27 -26.14
C ARG A 301 3.39 4.54 -24.76
N HIS A 302 3.37 5.81 -24.36
CA HIS A 302 2.84 6.26 -23.07
C HIS A 302 1.60 7.15 -23.30
N PRO A 303 0.40 6.56 -23.48
CA PRO A 303 -0.85 7.31 -23.68
C PRO A 303 -1.10 8.31 -22.54
N GLY A 304 -1.56 9.51 -22.89
CA GLY A 304 -1.89 10.56 -21.91
C GLY A 304 -0.70 11.34 -21.35
N VAL A 305 0.54 11.02 -21.77
CA VAL A 305 1.75 11.74 -21.33
C VAL A 305 2.29 12.59 -22.47
N GLN A 306 2.48 13.88 -22.21
CA GLN A 306 3.09 14.84 -23.13
C GLN A 306 4.54 15.12 -22.73
N CYS A 307 5.45 15.22 -23.70
CA CYS A 307 6.81 15.68 -23.46
C CYS A 307 6.80 17.21 -23.25
N ASP A 308 7.24 17.69 -22.08
CA ASP A 308 7.34 19.13 -21.76
C ASP A 308 8.32 19.88 -22.65
N GLY A 309 9.32 19.16 -23.19
CA GLY A 309 10.34 19.78 -24.02
C GLY A 309 9.87 20.11 -25.44
N CYS A 310 9.20 19.17 -26.12
CA CYS A 310 8.81 19.31 -27.53
C CYS A 310 7.30 19.27 -27.77
N GLY A 311 6.49 19.07 -26.73
CA GLY A 311 5.04 18.94 -26.83
C GLY A 311 4.56 17.62 -27.42
N GLN A 312 5.44 16.65 -27.71
CA GLN A 312 5.05 15.35 -28.27
C GLN A 312 4.10 14.62 -27.31
N SER A 313 2.89 14.29 -27.78
CA SER A 313 1.89 13.52 -27.05
C SER A 313 1.17 12.51 -27.96
N PRO A 314 1.06 11.22 -27.59
CA PRO A 314 1.77 10.61 -26.47
C PRO A 314 3.28 10.51 -26.73
N ILE A 315 4.08 10.45 -25.66
CA ILE A 315 5.50 10.10 -25.79
C ILE A 315 5.62 8.73 -26.47
N GLN A 316 6.39 8.69 -27.56
CA GLN A 316 6.76 7.46 -28.30
C GLN A 316 8.22 7.13 -28.01
N GLY A 317 8.49 5.85 -27.74
CA GLY A 317 9.75 5.39 -27.20
C GLY A 317 9.88 5.68 -25.69
N PRO A 318 11.10 5.59 -25.15
CA PRO A 318 11.35 5.77 -23.73
C PRO A 318 10.87 7.13 -23.21
N ARG A 319 10.10 7.08 -22.12
CA ARG A 319 9.75 8.24 -21.29
C ARG A 319 10.81 8.45 -20.23
N PHE A 320 11.24 9.69 -20.06
CA PHE A 320 12.13 10.12 -18.99
C PHE A 320 11.39 11.11 -18.11
N THR A 321 11.49 10.97 -16.80
CA THR A 321 10.81 11.86 -15.86
C THR A 321 11.83 12.54 -14.96
N SER A 322 11.56 13.77 -14.57
CA SER A 322 12.42 14.52 -13.67
C SER A 322 12.29 14.01 -12.22
N THR A 323 13.42 13.88 -11.54
CA THR A 323 13.45 13.69 -10.07
C THR A 323 13.55 15.02 -9.30
N GLY A 324 13.76 16.14 -10.00
CA GLY A 324 13.92 17.48 -9.39
C GLY A 324 12.80 18.47 -9.70
N THR A 325 11.90 18.17 -10.64
CA THR A 325 10.76 19.01 -11.04
C THR A 325 9.51 18.13 -11.12
N ASP A 326 8.42 18.59 -10.52
CA ASP A 326 7.15 17.87 -10.52
C ASP A 326 6.52 17.86 -11.92
N ASP A 327 5.91 16.73 -12.26
CA ASP A 327 5.18 16.49 -13.52
C ASP A 327 5.95 16.88 -14.79
N TYR A 328 7.27 16.66 -14.79
CA TYR A 328 8.14 17.04 -15.90
C TYR A 328 8.69 15.82 -16.63
N ASP A 329 8.14 15.52 -17.80
CA ASP A 329 8.43 14.38 -18.64
C ASP A 329 9.06 14.77 -19.98
N LEU A 330 10.09 14.03 -20.38
CA LEU A 330 10.80 14.19 -21.64
C LEU A 330 10.75 12.91 -22.46
N CYS A 331 10.56 13.04 -23.77
CA CYS A 331 10.88 11.97 -24.71
C CYS A 331 12.40 11.82 -24.87
N ARG A 332 12.85 10.67 -25.38
CA ARG A 332 14.28 10.39 -25.67
C ARG A 332 15.00 11.56 -26.34
N ARG A 333 14.42 12.11 -27.42
CA ARG A 333 15.03 13.24 -28.17
C ARG A 333 15.25 14.47 -27.30
N CYS A 334 14.29 14.81 -26.43
CA CYS A 334 14.44 15.98 -25.56
C CYS A 334 15.45 15.72 -24.44
N LYS A 335 15.39 14.54 -23.81
CA LYS A 335 16.37 14.15 -22.78
C LYS A 335 17.79 14.17 -23.34
N ASP A 336 18.02 13.55 -24.51
CA ASP A 336 19.35 13.42 -25.11
C ASP A 336 19.86 14.75 -25.69
N SER A 337 18.99 15.72 -25.93
CA SER A 337 19.40 17.06 -26.38
C SER A 337 20.16 17.85 -25.32
N GLY A 338 20.09 17.46 -24.03
CA GLY A 338 20.72 18.19 -22.92
C GLY A 338 20.11 19.55 -22.60
N ARG A 339 19.20 20.09 -23.42
CA ARG A 339 18.62 21.43 -23.27
C ARG A 339 17.81 21.62 -21.99
N TYR A 340 17.31 20.55 -21.41
CA TYR A 340 16.41 20.56 -20.25
C TYR A 340 17.11 20.12 -18.95
N GLN A 341 18.44 20.06 -18.92
CA GLN A 341 19.23 19.63 -17.76
C GLN A 341 18.92 20.39 -16.45
N ARG A 342 18.42 21.63 -16.54
CA ARG A 342 17.97 22.40 -15.36
C ARG A 342 16.80 21.76 -14.61
N HIS A 343 16.04 20.91 -15.28
CA HIS A 343 14.96 20.09 -14.70
C HIS A 343 15.46 18.68 -14.39
N GLY A 344 16.75 18.40 -14.48
CA GLY A 344 17.32 17.11 -14.10
C GLY A 344 17.50 16.97 -12.58
N PRO A 345 17.88 15.78 -12.09
CA PRO A 345 18.18 14.57 -12.84
C PRO A 345 16.94 13.96 -13.52
N PHE A 346 17.16 13.16 -14.57
CA PHE A 346 16.10 12.44 -15.27
C PHE A 346 16.29 10.93 -15.12
N VAL A 347 15.21 10.20 -14.88
CA VAL A 347 15.19 8.73 -14.84
C VAL A 347 14.29 8.18 -15.95
N ARG A 348 14.73 7.10 -16.62
CA ARG A 348 13.91 6.40 -17.62
C ARG A 348 12.83 5.61 -16.92
N LEU A 349 11.59 5.81 -17.32
CA LEU A 349 10.46 5.02 -16.85
C LEU A 349 10.31 3.75 -17.66
N ALA A 350 9.92 2.69 -16.97
CA ALA A 350 9.67 1.40 -17.58
C ALA A 350 8.47 1.42 -18.51
N GLY A 351 8.66 0.81 -19.67
CA GLY A 351 7.58 0.45 -20.57
C GLY A 351 6.76 -0.74 -20.05
N PRO A 352 5.55 -0.95 -20.59
CA PRO A 352 4.79 -2.18 -20.34
C PRO A 352 5.62 -3.41 -20.70
N GLY A 353 5.77 -4.34 -19.75
CA GLY A 353 6.53 -5.59 -19.94
C GLY A 353 8.03 -5.51 -19.66
N GLU A 354 8.58 -4.33 -19.34
CA GLU A 354 9.99 -4.22 -18.96
C GLU A 354 10.23 -4.60 -17.49
N ALA A 355 11.33 -5.32 -17.25
CA ALA A 355 11.75 -5.66 -15.90
C ALA A 355 12.31 -4.43 -15.18
N VAL A 356 11.74 -4.11 -14.02
CA VAL A 356 12.17 -2.99 -13.16
C VAL A 356 12.88 -3.47 -11.92
N SER A 357 13.89 -2.71 -11.51
CA SER A 357 14.59 -2.87 -10.24
C SER A 357 14.22 -1.76 -9.28
N HIS A 358 13.97 -2.14 -8.03
CA HIS A 358 13.72 -1.25 -6.91
C HIS A 358 14.88 -1.28 -5.91
N ALA A 359 16.12 -1.43 -6.38
CA ALA A 359 17.29 -1.43 -5.50
C ALA A 359 17.40 -0.15 -4.65
N ALA A 360 17.04 1.02 -5.22
CA ALA A 360 17.01 2.30 -4.51
C ALA A 360 16.02 2.30 -3.32
N LEU A 361 14.84 1.68 -3.48
CA LEU A 361 13.87 1.48 -2.38
C LEU A 361 14.51 0.68 -1.24
N LEU A 362 15.17 -0.44 -1.55
CA LEU A 362 15.79 -1.30 -0.53
C LEU A 362 16.90 -0.57 0.22
N GLN A 363 17.75 0.16 -0.50
CA GLN A 363 18.81 0.97 0.11
C GLN A 363 18.26 2.10 0.98
N TRP A 364 17.18 2.75 0.53
CA TRP A 364 16.52 3.79 1.30
C TRP A 364 15.94 3.25 2.61
N VAL A 365 15.23 2.11 2.55
CA VAL A 365 14.65 1.47 3.75
C VAL A 365 15.76 0.98 4.69
N TRP A 366 16.86 0.46 4.16
CA TRP A 366 18.04 0.12 4.96
C TRP A 366 18.61 1.33 5.69
N GLY A 367 18.83 2.45 5.00
CA GLY A 367 19.28 3.71 5.59
C GLY A 367 18.32 4.25 6.64
N TYR A 368 17.01 4.11 6.43
CA TYR A 368 15.98 4.45 7.40
C TYR A 368 16.13 3.62 8.67
N PHE A 369 16.04 2.29 8.63
CA PHE A 369 16.02 1.49 9.85
C PHE A 369 17.39 1.31 10.55
N SER A 370 18.50 1.40 9.80
CA SER A 370 19.85 1.29 10.39
C SER A 370 20.29 2.54 11.18
N GLY A 371 19.63 3.69 10.97
CA GLY A 371 19.99 4.94 11.63
C GLY A 371 21.05 5.78 10.89
N ASN A 372 21.49 5.36 9.71
CA ASN A 372 22.49 6.07 8.90
C ASN A 372 21.95 7.33 8.19
N ARG A 373 20.66 7.64 8.34
CA ARG A 373 20.08 8.93 7.95
C ARG A 373 20.19 9.93 9.10
N SER A 374 21.29 10.68 9.13
CA SER A 374 21.38 11.91 9.92
C SER A 374 20.63 13.01 9.16
N HIS A 375 19.52 13.51 9.72
CA HIS A 375 18.88 14.71 9.20
C HIS A 375 19.84 15.90 9.44
N ALA A 376 20.25 16.55 8.33
CA ALA A 376 21.03 17.79 8.18
C ALA A 376 22.56 17.69 7.92
N ALA A 377 22.95 18.44 6.88
CA ALA A 377 24.28 18.93 6.45
C ALA A 377 25.16 18.07 5.51
N THR A 378 25.35 18.63 4.31
CA THR A 378 26.48 18.62 3.36
C THR A 378 27.61 17.60 3.55
N PRO A 379 28.07 16.90 2.48
CA PRO A 379 29.14 15.92 2.59
C PRO A 379 30.49 16.62 2.76
N THR A 380 30.97 16.73 3.99
CA THR A 380 32.41 16.89 4.25
C THR A 380 33.03 15.52 4.42
N LEU A 381 33.80 15.10 3.41
CA LEU A 381 34.71 13.96 3.45
C LEU A 381 35.74 14.17 4.55
N THR A 382 35.48 13.70 5.77
CA THR A 382 36.54 13.43 6.74
C THR A 382 36.07 12.49 7.84
N SER A 383 36.94 11.52 8.13
CA SER A 383 36.97 10.63 9.30
C SER A 383 36.11 9.36 9.26
N LEU A 384 36.54 8.43 8.41
CA LEU A 384 36.60 7.02 8.80
C LEU A 384 37.52 6.89 10.02
N SER A 385 36.96 6.76 11.23
CA SER A 385 37.69 6.14 12.34
C SER A 385 36.90 4.93 12.81
N ALA A 386 37.46 3.76 12.50
CA ALA A 386 37.02 2.48 12.99
C ALA A 386 37.13 2.45 14.52
N ALA A 387 36.01 2.66 15.20
CA ALA A 387 35.85 2.24 16.58
C ALA A 387 35.30 0.81 16.56
N GLN A 388 36.15 -0.18 16.81
CA GLN A 388 35.72 -1.54 17.14
C GLN A 388 34.91 -1.51 18.46
N PRO A 389 33.74 -2.18 18.52
CA PRO A 389 33.23 -2.68 19.79
C PRO A 389 33.27 -4.21 19.77
N SER A 390 34.15 -4.75 20.58
CA SER A 390 34.13 -6.12 21.08
C SER A 390 32.93 -6.33 22.01
N THR A 391 31.77 -6.66 21.44
CA THR A 391 30.70 -7.48 22.04
C THR A 391 29.88 -8.03 20.87
N ARG A 392 29.50 -9.33 20.86
CA ARG A 392 28.62 -9.88 19.81
C ARG A 392 27.26 -9.16 19.91
N ARG A 393 27.09 -8.07 19.16
CA ARG A 393 25.79 -7.43 18.98
C ARG A 393 24.84 -8.46 18.35
N SER A 394 23.61 -8.53 18.85
CA SER A 394 22.54 -9.32 18.22
C SER A 394 22.51 -8.98 16.72
N PRO A 395 22.43 -9.97 15.81
CA PRO A 395 22.34 -9.71 14.37
C PRO A 395 21.04 -8.98 14.02
N VAL A 396 20.04 -9.01 14.91
CA VAL A 396 18.77 -8.29 14.78
C VAL A 396 18.79 -7.08 15.72
N GLY A 397 18.72 -5.88 15.15
CA GLY A 397 18.61 -4.61 15.87
C GLY A 397 17.18 -4.09 15.91
N LEU A 398 16.78 -3.48 17.03
CA LEU A 398 15.54 -2.73 17.13
C LEU A 398 15.84 -1.25 16.86
N SER A 399 15.30 -0.71 15.76
CA SER A 399 15.56 0.69 15.37
C SER A 399 14.85 1.69 16.28
N GLY A 400 13.74 1.28 16.91
CA GLY A 400 12.82 2.18 17.61
C GLY A 400 12.03 3.14 16.70
N LYS A 401 12.29 3.13 15.38
CA LYS A 401 11.62 4.01 14.42
C LYS A 401 10.20 3.56 14.11
N PRO A 402 9.31 4.47 13.68
CA PRO A 402 8.00 4.11 13.16
C PRO A 402 8.08 3.16 11.97
N PRO A 403 7.08 2.27 11.80
CA PRO A 403 6.95 1.51 10.56
C PRO A 403 6.66 2.45 9.39
N LEU A 404 6.84 1.96 8.17
CA LEU A 404 6.61 2.74 6.96
C LEU A 404 5.30 2.32 6.31
N TYR A 405 4.42 3.28 6.01
CA TYR A 405 3.28 3.03 5.14
C TYR A 405 3.81 2.84 3.72
N PHE A 406 3.42 1.76 3.04
CA PHE A 406 3.98 1.36 1.75
C PHE A 406 2.88 1.14 0.71
N GLN A 407 2.82 2.02 -0.29
CA GLN A 407 1.80 2.06 -1.32
C GLN A 407 2.34 1.55 -2.65
N HIS A 408 1.49 0.87 -3.41
CA HIS A 408 1.56 0.82 -4.87
C HIS A 408 0.15 0.91 -5.45
N GLN A 409 0.02 0.97 -6.77
CA GLN A 409 -1.32 1.00 -7.39
C GLN A 409 -2.17 -0.21 -6.95
N GLY A 410 -3.34 0.07 -6.39
CA GLY A 410 -4.37 -0.92 -6.02
C GLY A 410 -4.23 -1.57 -4.64
N HIS A 411 -3.13 -1.37 -3.89
CA HIS A 411 -2.98 -1.94 -2.54
C HIS A 411 -1.90 -1.23 -1.73
N SER A 412 -2.01 -1.27 -0.40
CA SER A 412 -0.97 -0.80 0.52
C SER A 412 -0.67 -1.80 1.62
N ARG A 413 0.55 -1.71 2.16
CA ARG A 413 1.09 -2.56 3.22
C ARG A 413 1.91 -1.73 4.20
N THR A 414 2.43 -2.36 5.23
CA THR A 414 3.30 -1.72 6.22
C THR A 414 4.68 -2.38 6.23
N ILE A 415 5.74 -1.64 5.93
CA ILE A 415 7.12 -2.14 6.10
C ILE A 415 7.51 -1.97 7.57
N VAL A 416 7.87 -3.09 8.20
CA VAL A 416 8.20 -3.19 9.63
C VAL A 416 9.66 -3.51 9.89
N GLY A 417 10.46 -3.62 8.84
CA GLY A 417 11.89 -3.85 8.95
C GLY A 417 12.54 -4.25 7.62
N ILE A 418 13.81 -4.59 7.70
CA ILE A 418 14.63 -5.00 6.57
C ILE A 418 15.76 -5.92 7.01
N GLU A 419 16.08 -6.89 6.17
CA GLU A 419 17.20 -7.81 6.32
C GLU A 419 18.27 -7.53 5.26
N ARG A 420 19.53 -7.80 5.62
CA ARG A 420 20.69 -7.82 4.75
C ARG A 420 21.45 -9.12 4.95
N GLU A 421 21.70 -9.81 3.85
CA GLU A 421 22.50 -11.02 3.76
C GLU A 421 23.70 -10.75 2.84
N SER A 422 24.92 -11.09 3.27
CA SER A 422 26.13 -11.01 2.46
C SER A 422 26.92 -12.31 2.59
N ALA A 423 27.01 -13.05 1.48
CA ALA A 423 27.86 -14.23 1.38
C ALA A 423 29.24 -13.83 0.81
N PRO A 424 30.33 -14.56 1.15
CA PRO A 424 31.67 -14.24 0.67
C PRO A 424 31.73 -14.22 -0.87
N GLY A 425 32.10 -13.08 -1.45
CA GLY A 425 32.20 -12.92 -2.90
C GLY A 425 30.86 -12.69 -3.62
N GLU A 426 29.73 -12.63 -2.91
CA GLU A 426 28.42 -12.29 -3.48
C GLU A 426 27.99 -10.86 -3.16
N ALA A 427 27.15 -10.29 -4.03
CA ALA A 427 26.50 -9.01 -3.77
C ALA A 427 25.55 -9.12 -2.57
N GLU A 428 25.41 -8.01 -1.83
CA GLU A 428 24.48 -7.92 -0.71
C GLU A 428 23.03 -8.11 -1.18
N LYS A 429 22.28 -8.95 -0.47
CA LYS A 429 20.86 -9.20 -0.72
C LYS A 429 20.04 -8.52 0.37
N PHE A 430 19.09 -7.70 -0.04
CA PHE A 430 18.17 -7.00 0.85
C PHE A 430 16.77 -7.60 0.74
N THR A 431 16.10 -7.78 1.88
CA THR A 431 14.73 -8.29 1.96
C THR A 431 13.90 -7.42 2.87
N LEU A 432 12.80 -6.86 2.37
CA LEU A 432 11.86 -6.10 3.19
C LEU A 432 11.06 -7.05 4.08
N LEU A 433 10.75 -6.58 5.29
CA LEU A 433 9.81 -7.22 6.19
C LEU A 433 8.51 -6.41 6.14
N VAL A 434 7.45 -7.00 5.58
CA VAL A 434 6.20 -6.32 5.26
C VAL A 434 5.03 -7.04 5.90
N ILE A 435 4.16 -6.29 6.58
CA ILE A 435 2.88 -6.79 7.07
C ILE A 435 1.79 -6.33 6.11
N ASP A 436 1.07 -7.29 5.54
CA ASP A 436 -0.10 -7.03 4.70
C ASP A 436 -1.35 -7.01 5.58
N PRO A 437 -2.17 -5.93 5.57
CA PRO A 437 -3.40 -5.89 6.35
C PRO A 437 -4.40 -6.97 5.96
N SER A 438 -4.28 -7.59 4.79
CA SER A 438 -5.16 -8.71 4.37
C SER A 438 -4.80 -10.02 5.10
N CYS A 439 -3.65 -10.10 5.76
CA CYS A 439 -3.26 -11.28 6.53
C CYS A 439 -4.05 -11.32 7.84
N HIS A 440 -4.80 -12.39 8.09
CA HIS A 440 -5.57 -12.52 9.33
C HIS A 440 -4.64 -12.57 10.56
N LYS A 441 -5.03 -11.91 11.65
CA LYS A 441 -4.21 -11.74 12.86
C LYS A 441 -3.71 -13.07 13.44
N ASN A 442 -4.57 -14.09 13.47
CA ASN A 442 -4.21 -15.41 14.01
C ASN A 442 -3.21 -16.17 13.13
N ARG A 443 -3.30 -16.02 11.80
CA ARG A 443 -2.39 -16.68 10.84
C ARG A 443 -0.97 -16.17 11.00
N LEU A 444 -0.78 -14.85 11.00
CA LEU A 444 0.54 -14.25 11.20
C LEU A 444 1.10 -14.60 12.58
N ARG A 445 0.30 -14.45 13.64
CA ARG A 445 0.73 -14.75 15.01
C ARG A 445 1.13 -16.22 15.16
N GLY A 446 0.32 -17.16 14.68
CA GLY A 446 0.59 -18.59 14.75
C GLY A 446 1.85 -19.01 13.97
N ALA A 447 2.05 -18.43 12.77
CA ALA A 447 3.26 -18.65 11.99
C ALA A 447 4.53 -18.16 12.70
N LEU A 448 4.46 -16.99 13.33
CA LEU A 448 5.59 -16.43 14.09
C LEU A 448 5.85 -17.21 15.40
N GLN A 449 4.80 -17.61 16.12
CA GLN A 449 4.93 -18.40 17.35
C GLN A 449 5.54 -19.78 17.09
N SER A 450 5.09 -20.47 16.04
CA SER A 450 5.61 -21.77 15.62
C SER A 450 6.95 -21.69 14.90
N LYS A 451 7.40 -20.48 14.52
CA LYS A 451 8.55 -20.22 13.65
C LYS A 451 8.48 -20.96 12.29
N LYS A 452 7.27 -21.28 11.81
CA LYS A 452 7.01 -22.00 10.55
C LYS A 452 6.17 -21.13 9.62
N GLY A 453 6.47 -21.14 8.32
CA GLY A 453 5.69 -20.44 7.29
C GLY A 453 5.74 -18.90 7.32
N TRP A 454 6.17 -18.28 8.43
CA TRP A 454 6.27 -16.83 8.56
C TRP A 454 7.09 -16.12 7.46
N PRO A 455 8.18 -16.68 6.87
CA PRO A 455 8.92 -16.00 5.82
C PRO A 455 8.04 -15.71 4.60
N GLY A 456 7.15 -16.63 4.24
CA GLY A 456 6.22 -16.45 3.12
C GLY A 456 5.20 -15.34 3.34
N LEU A 457 4.89 -15.02 4.61
CA LEU A 457 3.92 -14.00 4.99
C LEU A 457 4.52 -12.60 5.09
N VAL A 458 5.82 -12.48 5.39
CA VAL A 458 6.43 -11.16 5.68
C VAL A 458 7.66 -10.82 4.84
N ARG A 459 8.39 -11.78 4.27
CA ARG A 459 9.61 -11.49 3.51
C ARG A 459 9.27 -11.10 2.07
N HIS A 460 9.64 -9.89 1.71
CA HIS A 460 9.53 -9.34 0.35
C HIS A 460 10.92 -9.07 -0.21
N THR A 461 11.41 -10.01 -0.99
CA THR A 461 12.62 -9.89 -1.79
C THR A 461 12.38 -8.97 -3.00
N ILE A 462 13.45 -8.54 -3.66
CA ILE A 462 13.37 -7.56 -4.76
C ILE A 462 12.47 -8.04 -5.92
N ASP A 463 12.43 -9.35 -6.19
CA ASP A 463 11.58 -9.97 -7.20
C ASP A 463 10.07 -9.83 -6.91
N LYS A 464 9.68 -9.62 -5.66
CA LYS A 464 8.28 -9.33 -5.29
C LYS A 464 7.89 -7.86 -5.49
N LEU A 465 8.84 -6.99 -5.86
CA LEU A 465 8.64 -5.57 -6.09
C LEU A 465 8.41 -5.27 -7.58
N VAL A 466 7.29 -5.78 -8.09
CA VAL A 466 6.96 -5.81 -9.53
C VAL A 466 6.20 -4.60 -10.05
N LYS A 467 5.71 -3.72 -9.17
CA LYS A 467 4.93 -2.55 -9.60
C LYS A 467 5.87 -1.46 -10.12
N PRO A 468 5.49 -0.70 -11.15
CA PRO A 468 6.37 0.31 -11.73
C PRO A 468 6.70 1.46 -10.77
N GLU A 469 5.80 1.71 -9.81
CA GLU A 469 5.90 2.80 -8.86
C GLU A 469 5.43 2.34 -7.48
N TYR A 470 6.14 2.83 -6.47
CA TYR A 470 5.81 2.69 -5.07
C TYR A 470 5.89 4.05 -4.38
N GLN A 471 5.14 4.23 -3.31
CA GLN A 471 5.30 5.37 -2.41
C GLN A 471 5.48 4.89 -0.99
N ILE A 472 6.35 5.57 -0.25
CA ILE A 472 6.50 5.38 1.19
C ILE A 472 5.98 6.62 1.90
N LEU A 473 5.27 6.44 3.01
CA LEU A 473 5.09 7.48 4.01
C LEU A 473 5.77 7.10 5.33
N PHE A 474 6.51 8.05 5.87
CA PHE A 474 7.15 7.95 7.19
C PHE A 474 6.85 9.20 8.03
N VAL A 475 7.04 9.09 9.34
CA VAL A 475 6.80 10.19 10.28
C VAL A 475 8.10 10.52 10.99
N GLU A 476 8.55 11.76 10.84
CA GLU A 476 9.70 12.26 11.59
C GLU A 476 9.34 12.48 13.07
N PRO A 477 10.29 12.35 14.00
CA PRO A 477 10.05 12.62 15.42
C PRO A 477 9.52 14.04 15.64
N GLY A 478 8.76 14.28 16.71
CA GLY A 478 8.32 15.62 17.10
C GLY A 478 7.15 16.20 16.28
N LEU A 479 6.68 17.36 16.73
CA LEU A 479 5.56 18.10 16.12
C LEU A 479 6.07 19.25 15.25
N ALA A 480 5.31 19.54 14.20
CA ALA A 480 5.55 20.68 13.34
C ALA A 480 5.29 22.00 14.09
N SER A 481 6.15 22.99 13.86
CA SER A 481 5.87 24.38 14.30
C SER A 481 4.64 24.93 13.57
N ALA A 482 4.06 26.05 14.03
CA ALA A 482 2.91 26.67 13.36
C ALA A 482 3.22 27.03 11.88
N ALA A 483 4.39 27.61 11.62
CA ALA A 483 4.83 27.96 10.26
C ALA A 483 5.06 26.71 9.39
N GLU A 484 5.69 25.68 9.96
CA GLU A 484 5.89 24.40 9.26
C GLU A 484 4.56 23.73 8.95
N ARG A 485 3.60 23.75 9.88
CA ARG A 485 2.28 23.16 9.71
C ARG A 485 1.49 23.79 8.56
N ASP A 486 1.61 25.10 8.35
CA ASP A 486 1.01 25.75 7.18
C ASP A 486 1.69 25.30 5.87
N SER A 487 3.01 25.12 5.85
CA SER A 487 3.71 24.58 4.67
C SER A 487 3.32 23.12 4.37
N LEU A 488 3.02 22.33 5.40
CA LEU A 488 2.63 20.92 5.29
C LEU A 488 1.20 20.73 4.73
N LYS A 489 0.40 21.80 4.60
CA LYS A 489 -0.92 21.73 3.95
C LYS A 489 -0.85 21.29 2.49
N VAL A 490 0.24 21.65 1.81
CA VAL A 490 0.52 21.16 0.46
C VAL A 490 1.19 19.79 0.60
N VAL A 491 0.53 18.77 0.06
CA VAL A 491 1.05 17.40 0.07
C VAL A 491 1.81 17.16 -1.23
N ALA A 492 3.12 16.94 -1.10
CA ALA A 492 4.02 16.58 -2.17
C ALA A 492 5.07 15.59 -1.63
N ALA A 493 5.70 14.84 -2.53
CA ALA A 493 6.81 13.99 -2.17
C ALA A 493 8.01 14.83 -1.72
N SER A 494 8.54 14.53 -0.53
CA SER A 494 9.76 15.17 -0.01
C SER A 494 11.01 14.62 -0.70
N GLU A 495 10.93 13.41 -1.26
CA GLU A 495 12.02 12.73 -1.94
C GLU A 495 11.51 11.93 -3.15
N LYS A 496 12.30 11.88 -4.22
CA LYS A 496 12.05 11.09 -5.43
C LYS A 496 13.27 10.22 -5.72
N LEU A 497 13.07 8.89 -5.76
CA LEU A 497 14.13 7.88 -5.95
C LEU A 497 14.09 7.22 -7.32
#